data_AF-A0A7S0JDG9-F1
#
_entry.id   AF-A0A7S0JDG9-F1
#
_cell.length_a   1.000
_cell.length_b   1.000
_cell.length_c   1.000
_cell.angle_alpha   90.00
_cell.angle_beta   90.00
_cell.angle_gamma   90.00
#
_symmetry.space_group_name_H-M   'P 1'
#
loop_
_entity.id
_entity.type
_entity.pdbx_description
1 polymer ?
#
loop_
_entity_poly.entity_id
_entity_poly.type
_entity_poly.pdbx_seq_one_letter_code
_entity_poly.pdbx_strand_id
1 'polypeptide(L)'
;TESPDSIPEHNLIIGSHTGSVMVYRDLTLIWAARLSHPAAALSVGTFGGQAGLIVTLDDDGTITLSYLGTDPPSSAVSTDTKELNYEAMDEEHRKLLQIIRDSSAEGGKTEPADTFSLRAQVPNACDSGGYE
;
A
#
# COMPACT_ATOMS: atom_id res chain seq x y z
N THR A 1 5.41 -11.41 45.10
CA THR A 1 6.00 -10.24 45.78
C THR A 1 5.94 -9.10 44.80
N GLU A 2 4.79 -8.45 44.72
CA GLU A 2 4.56 -7.28 43.87
C GLU A 2 4.92 -6.05 44.73
N SER A 3 5.91 -5.29 44.27
CA SER A 3 6.38 -4.08 44.94
C SER A 3 5.43 -2.91 44.62
N PRO A 4 4.91 -2.18 45.62
CA PRO A 4 3.79 -1.24 45.43
C PRO A 4 4.15 0.15 44.88
N ASP A 5 5.33 0.37 44.29
CA ASP A 5 5.80 1.70 43.85
C ASP A 5 6.41 1.69 42.43
N SER A 6 5.80 0.99 41.47
CA SER A 6 6.16 1.20 40.06
C SER A 6 5.47 2.46 39.54
N ILE A 7 6.19 3.58 39.53
CA ILE A 7 5.76 4.79 38.82
C ILE A 7 5.54 4.38 37.36
N PRO A 8 4.40 4.72 36.72
CA PRO A 8 4.18 4.36 35.33
C PRO A 8 5.27 5.00 34.46
N GLU A 9 6.13 4.18 33.85
CA GLU A 9 7.11 4.66 32.87
C GLU A 9 6.36 5.10 31.61
N HIS A 10 6.45 6.40 31.29
CA HIS A 10 5.83 6.98 30.11
C HIS A 10 6.87 7.14 29.01
N ASN A 11 6.56 6.62 27.82
CA ASN A 11 7.36 6.89 26.62
C ASN A 11 6.73 8.05 25.85
N LEU A 12 7.55 8.98 25.39
CA LEU A 12 7.15 10.14 24.59
C LEU A 12 7.61 9.94 23.13
N ILE A 13 6.68 10.11 22.19
CA ILE A 13 7.00 10.06 20.75
C ILE A 13 6.96 11.48 20.20
N ILE A 14 8.03 11.87 19.51
CA ILE A 14 8.19 13.21 18.93
C ILE A 14 8.43 13.06 17.43
N GLY A 15 7.59 13.74 16.64
CA GLY A 15 7.80 13.95 15.22
C GLY A 15 8.46 15.29 14.96
N SER A 16 9.53 15.30 14.15
CA SER A 16 10.17 16.51 13.66
C SER A 16 9.68 16.86 12.26
N HIS A 17 9.63 18.16 11.95
CA HIS A 17 9.36 18.68 10.60
C HIS A 17 10.38 18.20 9.56
N THR A 18 11.55 17.72 10.00
CA THR A 18 12.58 17.12 9.13
C THR A 18 12.26 15.68 8.69
N GLY A 19 11.11 15.14 9.11
CA GLY A 19 10.72 13.75 8.86
C GLY A 19 11.36 12.74 9.82
N SER A 20 11.86 13.18 10.98
CA SER A 20 12.43 12.26 11.98
C SER A 20 11.40 11.94 13.07
N VAL A 21 11.23 10.67 13.42
CA VAL A 21 10.44 10.23 14.58
C VAL A 21 11.38 9.72 15.65
N MET A 22 11.19 10.20 16.87
CA MET A 22 12.03 9.92 18.02
C MET A 22 11.17 9.42 19.17
N VAL A 23 11.59 8.34 19.82
CA VAL A 23 10.95 7.82 21.03
C VAL A 23 11.89 8.06 22.20
N TYR A 24 11.37 8.73 23.22
CA TYR A 24 12.06 9.04 24.46
C TYR A 24 11.47 8.21 25.60
N ARG A 25 12.34 7.70 26.46
CA ARG A 25 11.99 7.24 27.80
C ARG A 25 12.54 8.27 28.77
N ASP A 26 11.64 8.98 29.44
CA ASP A 26 11.96 10.17 30.23
C ASP A 26 12.72 11.23 29.39
N LEU A 27 14.02 11.42 29.66
CA LEU A 27 14.91 12.33 28.93
C LEU A 27 15.90 11.61 28.00
N THR A 28 15.82 10.28 27.93
CA THR A 28 16.74 9.46 27.13
C THR A 28 16.10 9.09 25.80
N LEU A 29 16.77 9.41 24.70
CA LEU A 29 16.37 8.94 23.37
C LEU A 29 16.63 7.42 23.28
N ILE A 30 15.58 6.63 23.17
CA ILE A 30 15.68 5.17 23.08
C ILE A 30 15.60 4.64 21.65
N TRP A 31 14.95 5.40 20.76
CA TRP A 31 14.82 5.02 19.36
C TRP A 31 14.61 6.25 18.48
N ALA A 32 15.14 6.19 17.26
CA ALA A 32 14.84 7.17 16.24
C ALA A 32 14.82 6.51 14.87
N ALA A 33 13.90 6.95 14.01
CA ALA A 33 13.87 6.61 12.60
C ALA A 33 13.52 7.82 11.76
N ARG A 34 13.74 7.67 10.45
CA ARG A 34 13.40 8.68 9.46
C ARG A 34 12.22 8.18 8.63
N LEU A 35 11.18 8.99 8.56
CA LEU A 35 10.05 8.83 7.68
C LEU A 35 10.37 9.38 6.28
N SER A 36 9.67 8.88 5.28
CA SER A 36 9.74 9.41 3.91
C SER A 36 9.20 10.85 3.82
N HIS A 37 8.17 11.16 4.62
CA HIS A 37 7.54 12.47 4.67
C HIS A 37 7.39 12.94 6.14
N PRO A 38 7.27 14.26 6.39
CA PRO A 38 7.01 14.79 7.73
C PRO A 38 5.64 14.38 8.24
N ALA A 39 5.58 13.77 9.43
CA ALA A 39 4.31 13.40 10.04
C ALA A 39 3.53 14.64 10.50
N ALA A 40 2.33 14.84 9.97
CA ALA A 40 1.37 15.82 10.42
C ALA A 40 0.66 15.38 11.71
N ALA A 41 0.43 14.08 11.87
CA ALA A 41 -0.07 13.49 13.11
C ALA A 41 0.61 12.15 13.43
N LEU A 42 0.78 11.88 14.72
CA LEU A 42 1.36 10.65 15.25
C LEU A 42 0.41 10.03 16.27
N SER A 43 0.23 8.72 16.21
CA SER A 43 -0.53 7.97 17.20
C SER A 43 0.05 6.56 17.37
N VAL A 44 -0.26 5.92 18.50
CA VAL A 44 0.07 4.51 18.73
C VAL A 44 -1.23 3.73 18.77
N GLY A 45 -1.31 2.67 17.96
CA GLY A 45 -2.52 1.87 17.84
C GLY A 45 -2.25 0.37 17.81
N THR A 46 -3.34 -0.38 17.80
CA THR A 46 -3.34 -1.83 17.61
C THR A 46 -4.04 -2.14 16.31
N PHE A 47 -3.37 -2.81 15.37
CA PHE A 47 -3.92 -3.19 14.08
C PHE A 47 -3.59 -4.64 13.78
N GLY A 48 -4.57 -5.41 13.27
CA GLY A 48 -4.34 -6.81 12.88
C GLY A 48 -3.87 -7.72 14.03
N GLY A 49 -4.21 -7.39 15.28
CA GLY A 49 -3.72 -8.11 16.47
C GLY A 49 -2.33 -7.71 16.94
N GLN A 50 -1.63 -6.83 16.22
CA GLN A 50 -0.34 -6.28 16.62
C GLN A 50 -0.52 -4.97 17.36
N ALA A 51 -0.21 -4.97 18.65
CA ALA A 51 -0.18 -3.76 19.47
C ALA A 51 1.16 -3.02 19.32
N GLY A 52 1.14 -1.70 19.58
CA GLY A 52 2.37 -0.89 19.58
C GLY A 52 2.82 -0.43 18.19
N LEU A 53 1.91 -0.38 17.22
CA LEU A 53 2.19 0.20 15.91
C LEU A 53 2.13 1.72 15.98
N ILE A 54 3.16 2.37 15.44
CA ILE A 54 3.21 3.82 15.29
C ILE A 54 2.52 4.17 13.98
N VAL A 55 1.41 4.91 14.09
CA VAL A 55 0.66 5.44 12.96
C VAL A 55 1.15 6.85 12.68
N THR A 56 1.55 7.09 11.43
CA THR A 56 1.93 8.41 10.94
C THR A 56 0.95 8.82 9.85
N LEU A 57 0.44 10.04 9.94
CA LEU A 57 -0.38 10.67 8.90
C LEU A 57 0.42 11.82 8.31
N ASP A 58 0.58 11.80 6.99
CA ASP A 58 1.23 12.85 6.22
C ASP A 58 0.21 13.92 5.81
N ASP A 59 0.69 15.09 5.40
CA ASP A 59 -0.12 16.22 4.92
C ASP A 59 -0.89 15.92 3.62
N ASP A 60 -0.32 15.07 2.77
CA ASP A 60 -0.97 14.54 1.57
C ASP A 60 -2.10 13.54 1.88
N GLY A 61 -2.32 13.19 3.15
CA GLY A 61 -3.35 12.23 3.58
C GLY A 61 -2.91 10.76 3.51
N THR A 62 -1.61 10.52 3.29
CA THR A 62 -1.04 9.16 3.33
C THR A 62 -0.88 8.71 4.78
N ILE A 63 -1.38 7.50 5.10
CA ILE A 63 -1.22 6.88 6.42
C ILE A 63 -0.20 5.75 6.32
N THR A 64 0.83 5.79 7.17
CA THR A 64 1.85 4.75 7.27
C THR A 64 1.83 4.13 8.66
N LEU A 65 1.94 2.80 8.72
CA LEU A 65 2.11 2.06 9.98
C LEU A 65 3.55 1.58 10.09
N SER A 66 4.23 1.97 11.16
CA SER A 66 5.61 1.61 11.46
C SER A 66 5.68 0.80 12.75
N TYR A 67 6.57 -0.18 12.80
CA TYR A 67 6.83 -0.98 14.00
C TYR A 67 8.26 -0.73 14.50
N LEU A 68 8.45 -0.80 15.81
CA LEU A 68 9.75 -0.62 16.46
C LEU A 68 10.57 -1.91 16.38
N GLY A 69 11.10 -2.26 15.20
CA GLY A 69 12.28 -3.13 14.99
C GLY A 69 12.34 -4.54 15.60
N THR A 70 11.40 -4.97 16.42
CA THR A 70 11.26 -6.34 16.90
C THR A 70 10.24 -7.03 16.02
N ASP A 71 10.73 -8.03 15.30
CA ASP A 71 10.05 -8.99 14.41
C ASP A 71 8.57 -8.69 14.14
N PRO A 72 8.22 -8.21 12.93
CA PRO A 72 6.81 -8.08 12.58
C PRO A 72 6.17 -9.46 12.72
N PRO A 73 4.94 -9.58 13.26
CA PRO A 73 4.28 -10.87 13.33
C PRO A 73 4.30 -11.51 11.94
N SER A 74 4.89 -12.69 11.85
CA SER A 74 5.12 -13.49 10.63
C SER A 74 3.85 -13.80 9.81
N SER A 75 2.69 -13.27 10.19
CA SER A 75 1.44 -13.36 9.44
C SER A 75 1.32 -12.31 8.32
N ALA A 76 2.17 -11.27 8.29
CA ALA A 76 2.24 -10.36 7.16
C ALA A 76 3.30 -10.87 6.18
N VAL A 77 2.82 -11.48 5.10
CA VAL A 77 3.56 -12.17 4.03
C VAL A 77 4.49 -13.27 4.53
N SER A 78 3.98 -14.51 4.46
CA SER A 78 4.85 -15.65 4.16
C SER A 78 5.61 -15.32 2.88
N THR A 79 6.80 -14.75 2.99
CA THR A 79 7.84 -14.99 2.00
C THR A 79 8.21 -16.43 2.20
N ASP A 80 7.38 -17.34 1.69
CA ASP A 80 7.91 -18.58 1.16
C ASP A 80 9.10 -18.13 0.32
N THR A 81 10.29 -18.46 0.78
CA THR A 81 11.50 -18.53 -0.03
C THR A 81 11.26 -19.64 -1.05
N LYS A 82 10.21 -19.49 -1.86
CA LYS A 82 9.92 -20.35 -2.98
C LYS A 82 11.04 -20.00 -3.93
N GLU A 83 11.98 -20.93 -4.04
CA GLU A 83 13.05 -20.90 -5.03
C GLU A 83 12.47 -20.33 -6.32
N LEU A 84 12.80 -19.07 -6.61
CA LEU A 84 12.32 -18.39 -7.78
C LEU A 84 12.93 -19.16 -8.94
N ASN A 85 12.10 -19.88 -9.68
CA ASN A 85 12.55 -20.63 -10.85
C ASN A 85 12.89 -19.61 -11.95
N TYR A 86 14.13 -19.13 -11.91
CA TYR A 86 14.65 -18.12 -12.83
C TYR A 86 14.54 -18.55 -14.30
N GLU A 87 14.53 -19.85 -14.58
CA GLU A 87 14.41 -20.40 -15.94
C GLU A 87 12.98 -20.22 -16.48
N ALA A 88 11.96 -20.63 -15.72
CA ALA A 88 10.55 -20.41 -16.09
C ALA A 88 10.20 -18.91 -16.17
N MET A 89 10.84 -18.09 -15.33
CA MET A 89 10.65 -16.64 -15.34
C MET A 89 11.27 -15.98 -16.58
N ASP A 90 12.43 -16.45 -17.06
CA ASP A 90 13.06 -15.98 -18.31
C ASP A 90 12.26 -16.40 -19.55
N GLU A 91 11.67 -17.61 -19.55
CA GLU A 91 10.82 -18.07 -20.65
C GLU A 91 9.57 -17.19 -20.81
N GLU A 92 8.87 -16.93 -19.70
CA GLU A 92 7.70 -16.03 -19.71
C GLU A 92 8.10 -14.60 -20.09
N HIS A 93 9.22 -14.10 -19.57
CA HIS A 93 9.74 -12.78 -19.94
C HIS A 93 10.05 -12.69 -21.44
N ARG A 94 10.67 -13.71 -22.03
CA ARG A 94 11.00 -13.76 -23.45
C ARG A 94 9.74 -13.83 -24.32
N LYS A 95 8.75 -14.60 -23.89
CA LYS A 95 7.45 -14.72 -24.57
C LYS A 95 6.68 -13.40 -24.53
N LEU A 96 6.66 -12.71 -23.39
CA LEU A 96 6.03 -11.40 -23.25
C LEU A 96 6.75 -10.34 -24.11
N LEU A 97 8.08 -10.33 -24.14
CA LEU A 97 8.86 -9.45 -25.02
C LEU A 97 8.58 -9.71 -26.51
N GLN A 98 8.34 -10.96 -26.89
CA GLN A 98 7.93 -11.31 -28.25
C GLN A 98 6.55 -10.72 -28.57
N ILE A 99 5.55 -10.90 -27.70
CA ILE A 99 4.22 -10.32 -27.86
C ILE A 99 4.26 -8.78 -27.94
N ILE A 100 5.10 -8.14 -27.10
CA ILE A 100 5.28 -6.68 -27.13
C ILE A 100 5.90 -6.24 -28.45
N ARG A 101 6.87 -6.99 -28.98
CA ARG A 101 7.47 -6.70 -30.29
C ARG A 101 6.48 -6.87 -31.43
N ASP A 102 5.67 -7.93 -31.40
CA ASP A 102 4.68 -8.23 -32.43
C ASP A 102 3.56 -7.16 -32.42
N SER A 103 3.05 -6.80 -31.24
CA SER A 103 2.05 -5.72 -31.09
C SER A 103 2.61 -4.32 -31.38
N SER A 104 3.87 -4.04 -31.05
CA SER A 104 4.51 -2.76 -31.41
C SER A 104 4.90 -2.69 -32.88
N ALA A 105 5.17 -3.82 -33.54
CA ALA A 105 5.37 -3.89 -34.98
C ALA A 105 4.06 -3.70 -35.76
N GLU A 106 2.92 -4.11 -35.19
CA GLU A 106 1.59 -3.80 -35.70
C GLU A 106 1.16 -2.35 -35.41
N GLY A 107 1.66 -1.71 -34.36
CA GLY A 107 1.40 -0.30 -34.02
C GLY A 107 1.93 0.74 -35.02
N GLY A 108 2.70 0.33 -36.04
CA GLY A 108 3.18 1.19 -37.14
C GLY A 108 2.40 1.07 -38.44
N LYS A 109 1.43 0.15 -38.54
CA LYS A 109 0.60 -0.05 -39.73
C LYS A 109 -0.86 0.14 -39.39
N THR A 110 -1.35 1.34 -39.71
CA THR A 110 -2.76 1.68 -40.02
C THR A 110 -3.79 1.35 -38.92
N GLU A 111 -4.59 2.35 -38.57
CA GLU A 111 -5.84 2.15 -37.80
C GLU A 111 -6.52 0.85 -38.24
N PRO A 112 -6.93 -0.03 -37.30
CA PRO A 112 -7.64 -1.24 -37.65
C PRO A 112 -8.87 -0.84 -38.46
N ALA A 113 -8.95 -1.34 -39.70
CA ALA A 113 -10.07 -1.16 -40.61
C ALA A 113 -11.32 -1.95 -40.15
N ASP A 114 -11.57 -2.00 -38.85
CA ASP A 114 -12.81 -2.47 -38.25
C ASP A 114 -13.51 -1.28 -37.58
N THR A 115 -13.95 -0.35 -38.44
CA THR A 115 -14.93 0.66 -38.07
C THR A 115 -16.26 -0.06 -37.81
N PHE A 116 -16.45 -0.54 -36.59
CA PHE A 116 -17.74 -1.04 -36.14
C PHE A 116 -18.72 0.13 -36.00
N SER A 117 -19.58 0.30 -37.02
CA SER A 117 -20.67 1.27 -36.96
C SER A 117 -21.87 0.67 -36.22
N LEU A 118 -22.06 1.07 -34.96
CA LEU A 118 -23.29 0.80 -34.24
C LEU A 118 -24.34 1.87 -34.56
N ARG A 119 -25.47 1.46 -35.13
CA ARG A 119 -26.65 2.33 -35.28
C ARG A 119 -27.74 1.88 -34.33
N ALA A 120 -27.93 2.62 -33.24
CA ALA A 120 -29.07 2.43 -32.35
C ALA A 120 -30.30 3.15 -32.94
N GLN A 121 -31.38 2.40 -33.17
CA GLN A 121 -32.68 2.96 -33.55
C GLN A 121 -33.53 3.06 -32.29
N VAL A 122 -33.73 4.28 -31.80
CA VAL A 122 -34.58 4.53 -30.63
C VAL A 122 -36.01 4.74 -31.13
N PRO A 123 -37.01 4.01 -30.62
CA PRO A 123 -38.42 4.28 -30.91
C PRO A 123 -38.80 5.70 -30.44
N ASN A 124 -39.50 6.45 -31.30
CA ASN A 124 -39.97 7.82 -30.98
C ASN A 124 -41.20 7.85 -30.04
N ALA A 125 -41.65 6.70 -29.56
CA ALA A 125 -42.73 6.60 -28.60
C ALA A 125 -42.24 5.78 -27.40
N CYS A 126 -42.37 6.37 -26.22
CA CYS A 126 -42.29 5.65 -24.97
C CYS A 126 -43.60 4.87 -24.84
N ASP A 127 -43.54 3.53 -24.77
CA ASP A 127 -44.73 2.72 -24.50
C ASP A 127 -45.32 3.16 -23.16
N SER A 128 -46.39 3.94 -23.22
CA SER A 128 -47.22 4.22 -22.07
C SER A 128 -47.89 2.90 -21.68
N GLY A 129 -47.40 2.30 -20.61
CA GLY A 129 -47.91 1.06 -20.04
C GLY A 129 -49.44 1.07 -19.97
N GLY A 130 -50.06 0.28 -20.83
CA GLY A 130 -51.44 -0.14 -20.73
C GLY A 130 -51.47 -1.54 -20.12
N TYR A 131 -51.71 -1.61 -18.82
CA TYR A 131 -52.48 -2.72 -18.25
C TYR A 131 -53.39 -2.15 -17.17
N GLU A 132 -54.68 -2.21 -17.51
CA GLU A 132 -55.83 -2.09 -16.60
C GLU A 132 -55.80 -3.19 -15.52
#